data_AF-A0A950RBA2-F1
#
_entry.id   AF-A0A950RBA2-F1
#
_cell.length_a   1.000
_cell.length_b   1.000
_cell.length_c   1.000
_cell.angle_alpha   90.00
_cell.angle_beta   90.00
_cell.angle_gamma   90.00
#
_symmetry.space_group_name_H-M   'P 1'
#
loop_
_entity.id
_entity.type
_entity.pdbx_description
1 polymer ?
#
loop_
_entity_poly.entity_id
_entity_poly.type
_entity_poly.pdbx_seq_one_letter_code
_entity_poly.pdbx_strand_id
1 'polypeptide(L)'
;AFDNLDAANELLSVLVMGLWNRLTRHQERTAPFRLTRLDLPASREGLATLARIRREELDGFVEGLFGERESLDLPERAHKAISALAEIRAMVEGTRELAENPAKPADPKEVAATLGHFRELTRIAEHELHEAVLSCSRARRQLLQAMSIERPVPH
;
A
#
# COMPACT_ATOMS: atom_id res chain seq x y z
N ALA A 1 28.25 -7.06 9.92
CA ALA A 1 28.59 -6.67 8.54
C ALA A 1 28.56 -7.94 7.69
N PHE A 2 28.16 -7.88 6.42
CA PHE A 2 28.18 -9.05 5.55
C PHE A 2 29.63 -9.44 5.23
N ASP A 3 29.92 -10.74 5.21
CA ASP A 3 31.29 -11.25 5.06
C ASP A 3 31.85 -11.04 3.64
N ASN A 4 30.99 -10.87 2.63
CA ASN A 4 31.35 -10.44 1.28
C ASN A 4 30.11 -9.99 0.46
N LEU A 5 30.36 -9.45 -0.74
CA LEU A 5 29.34 -8.97 -1.68
C LEU A 5 28.42 -10.09 -2.18
N ASP A 6 28.90 -11.33 -2.27
CA ASP A 6 28.10 -12.48 -2.69
C ASP A 6 27.07 -12.87 -1.63
N ALA A 7 27.45 -12.86 -0.35
CA ALA A 7 26.54 -13.09 0.77
C ALA A 7 25.48 -11.99 0.88
N ALA A 8 25.84 -10.74 0.55
CA ALA A 8 24.88 -9.65 0.46
C ALA A 8 23.92 -9.84 -0.73
N ASN A 9 24.41 -10.25 -1.90
CA ASN A 9 23.60 -10.55 -3.09
C ASN A 9 22.70 -11.76 -2.91
N GLU A 10 23.15 -12.78 -2.19
CA GLU A 10 22.36 -13.97 -1.87
C GLU A 10 21.22 -13.60 -0.90
N LEU A 11 21.51 -12.83 0.15
CA LEU A 11 20.47 -12.33 1.04
C LEU A 11 19.48 -11.42 0.29
N LEU A 12 19.96 -10.50 -0.55
CA LEU A 12 19.10 -9.66 -1.38
C LEU A 12 18.27 -10.50 -2.33
N SER A 13 18.81 -11.55 -2.94
CA SER A 13 18.05 -12.46 -3.81
C SER A 13 16.99 -13.24 -3.05
N VAL A 14 17.30 -13.75 -1.86
CA VAL A 14 16.35 -14.45 -0.98
C VAL A 14 15.26 -13.50 -0.49
N LEU A 15 15.61 -12.27 -0.11
CA LEU A 15 14.66 -11.25 0.33
C LEU A 15 13.79 -10.76 -0.84
N VAL A 16 14.38 -10.53 -2.01
CA VAL A 16 13.68 -10.11 -3.22
C VAL A 16 12.76 -11.22 -3.70
N MET A 17 13.21 -12.47 -3.78
CA MET A 17 12.36 -13.62 -4.12
C MET A 17 11.25 -13.84 -3.09
N GLY A 18 11.57 -13.76 -1.79
CA GLY A 18 10.60 -13.89 -0.70
C GLY A 18 9.58 -12.75 -0.65
N LEU A 19 10.00 -11.53 -0.94
CA LEU A 19 9.13 -10.34 -1.04
C LEU A 19 8.30 -10.39 -2.33
N TRP A 20 8.90 -10.74 -3.45
CA TRP A 20 8.22 -10.90 -4.75
C TRP A 20 7.15 -11.99 -4.68
N ASN A 21 7.43 -13.15 -4.09
CA ASN A 21 6.44 -14.23 -3.87
C ASN A 21 5.32 -13.86 -2.88
N ARG A 22 5.50 -12.81 -2.06
CA ARG A 22 4.44 -12.25 -1.22
C ARG A 22 3.64 -11.20 -1.99
N LEU A 23 4.30 -10.36 -2.77
CA LEU A 23 3.67 -9.36 -3.64
C LEU A 23 2.83 -9.99 -4.76
N THR A 24 3.33 -11.02 -5.44
CA THR A 24 2.60 -11.73 -6.49
C THR A 24 1.39 -12.49 -5.95
N ARG A 25 1.46 -12.97 -4.70
CA ARG A 25 0.31 -13.60 -4.03
C ARG A 25 -0.88 -12.65 -3.92
N HIS A 26 -0.64 -11.35 -3.71
CA HIS A 26 -1.70 -10.35 -3.68
C HIS A 26 -2.35 -10.07 -5.05
N GLN A 27 -1.84 -10.66 -6.14
CA GLN A 27 -2.49 -10.68 -7.45
C GLN A 27 -3.58 -11.76 -7.53
N GLU A 28 -3.65 -12.68 -6.55
CA GLU A 28 -4.72 -13.65 -6.42
C GLU A 28 -5.92 -13.02 -5.70
N ARG A 29 -7.11 -13.21 -6.26
CA ARG A 29 -8.37 -12.73 -5.66
C ARG A 29 -8.64 -13.32 -4.27
N THR A 30 -8.06 -14.47 -3.97
CA THR A 30 -8.22 -15.20 -2.69
C THR A 30 -7.25 -14.77 -1.61
N ALA A 31 -6.25 -13.95 -1.94
CA ALA A 31 -5.21 -13.49 -1.01
C ALA A 31 -5.25 -11.95 -0.89
N PRO A 32 -6.19 -11.40 -0.10
CA PRO A 32 -6.38 -9.96 0.00
C PRO A 32 -5.12 -9.25 0.45
N PHE A 33 -4.90 -8.04 -0.05
CA PHE A 33 -3.84 -7.18 0.45
C PHE A 33 -4.06 -6.90 1.94
N ARG A 34 -3.00 -7.02 2.74
CA ARG A 34 -3.06 -6.76 4.18
C ARG A 34 -2.00 -5.77 4.57
N LEU A 35 -2.46 -4.80 5.31
CA LEU A 35 -1.71 -3.73 5.90
C LEU A 35 -1.09 -4.21 7.23
N THR A 36 0.01 -3.60 7.67
CA THR A 36 0.71 -4.07 8.88
C THR A 36 -0.22 -4.01 10.09
N ARG A 37 -0.37 -5.13 10.80
CA ARG A 37 -1.15 -5.19 12.04
C ARG A 37 -0.29 -4.69 13.19
N LEU A 38 -0.78 -3.69 13.91
CA LEU A 38 -0.06 -3.04 15.00
C LEU A 38 -0.86 -3.20 16.28
N ASP A 39 -0.18 -3.56 17.37
CA ASP A 39 -0.74 -3.52 18.71
C ASP A 39 -0.24 -2.24 19.40
N LEU A 40 -1.06 -1.20 19.36
CA LEU A 40 -0.73 0.13 19.86
C LEU A 40 -1.65 0.50 21.02
N PRO A 41 -1.12 1.18 22.05
CA PRO A 41 -1.95 1.65 23.15
C PRO A 41 -3.01 2.63 22.63
N ALA A 42 -4.16 2.65 23.31
CA ALA A 42 -5.22 3.62 23.04
C ALA A 42 -4.87 5.01 23.59
N SER A 43 -3.75 5.55 23.12
CA SER A 43 -3.19 6.83 23.53
C SER A 43 -3.02 7.74 22.33
N ARG A 44 -2.83 9.04 22.61
CA ARG A 44 -2.55 10.04 21.58
C ARG A 44 -1.29 9.72 20.78
N GLU A 45 -0.24 9.27 21.45
CA GLU A 45 1.00 8.82 20.84
C GLU A 45 0.81 7.56 19.98
N GLY A 46 -0.01 6.61 20.46
CA GLY A 46 -0.39 5.42 19.71
C GLY A 46 -1.15 5.78 18.43
N LEU A 47 -2.07 6.74 18.49
CA LEU A 47 -2.80 7.25 17.33
C LEU A 47 -1.88 7.96 16.32
N ALA A 48 -0.98 8.83 16.80
CA ALA A 48 0.01 9.50 15.95
C ALA A 48 0.91 8.48 15.23
N THR A 49 1.37 7.47 15.97
CA THR A 49 2.21 6.38 15.43
C THR A 49 1.45 5.56 14.39
N LEU A 50 0.21 5.17 14.69
CA LEU A 50 -0.64 4.46 13.75
C LEU A 50 -0.83 5.27 12.45
N ALA A 51 -1.18 6.55 12.58
CA ALA A 51 -1.41 7.43 11.44
C ALA A 51 -0.15 7.60 10.59
N ARG A 52 1.01 7.82 11.21
CA ARG A 52 2.29 7.89 10.50
C ARG A 52 2.57 6.62 9.70
N ILE A 53 2.44 5.45 10.31
CA ILE A 53 2.70 4.17 9.63
C ILE A 53 1.70 3.94 8.49
N ARG A 54 0.40 4.22 8.70
CA ARG A 54 -0.61 4.11 7.64
C ARG A 54 -0.25 4.98 6.45
N ARG A 55 0.16 6.23 6.69
CA ARG A 55 0.58 7.16 5.62
C ARG A 55 1.78 6.60 4.85
N GLU A 56 2.81 6.15 5.56
CA GLU A 56 4.02 5.58 4.96
C GLU A 56 3.73 4.34 4.10
N GLU A 57 2.82 3.46 4.54
CA GLU A 57 2.41 2.31 3.73
C GLU A 57 1.64 2.69 2.47
N LEU A 58 0.75 3.69 2.56
CA LEU A 58 0.01 4.20 1.41
C LEU A 58 0.96 4.89 0.41
N ASP A 59 1.90 5.69 0.91
CA ASP A 59 2.92 6.34 0.09
C ASP A 59 3.81 5.30 -0.59
N GLY A 60 4.34 4.34 0.16
CA GLY A 60 5.18 3.27 -0.40
C GLY A 60 4.43 2.41 -1.43
N PHE A 61 3.13 2.22 -1.27
CA PHE A 61 2.32 1.53 -2.29
C PHE A 61 2.21 2.36 -3.58
N VAL A 62 1.88 3.64 -3.48
CA VAL A 62 1.73 4.52 -4.65
C VAL A 62 3.08 4.71 -5.35
N GLU A 63 4.15 4.96 -4.60
CA GLU A 63 5.52 5.03 -5.14
C GLU A 63 5.91 3.73 -5.82
N GLY A 64 5.60 2.57 -5.22
CA GLY A 64 5.86 1.26 -5.81
C GLY A 64 5.06 0.99 -7.09
N LEU A 65 3.83 1.53 -7.19
CA LEU A 65 2.99 1.42 -8.39
C LEU A 65 3.52 2.29 -9.53
N PHE A 66 3.98 3.51 -9.22
CA PHE A 66 4.47 4.47 -10.21
C PHE A 66 5.91 4.23 -10.64
N GLY A 67 6.75 3.73 -9.73
CA GLY A 67 8.18 3.63 -9.94
C GLY A 67 8.77 5.01 -10.26
N GLU A 68 9.54 5.09 -11.34
CA GLU A 68 10.14 6.35 -11.82
C GLU A 68 9.21 7.17 -12.74
N ARG A 69 7.98 6.71 -13.00
CA ARG A 69 7.07 7.38 -13.93
C ARG A 69 6.27 8.48 -13.25
N GLU A 70 6.17 9.63 -13.92
CA GLU A 70 5.34 10.76 -13.48
C GLU A 70 3.83 10.48 -13.69
N SER A 71 3.49 9.70 -14.72
CA SER A 71 2.11 9.30 -15.01
C SER A 71 2.01 7.84 -15.45
N LEU A 72 0.86 7.22 -15.15
CA LEU A 72 0.52 5.86 -15.55
C LEU A 72 -0.91 5.82 -16.05
N ASP A 73 -1.09 5.19 -17.20
CA ASP A 73 -2.42 4.83 -17.69
C ASP A 73 -2.95 3.66 -16.86
N LEU A 74 -3.87 3.97 -15.95
CA LEU A 74 -4.51 2.99 -15.10
C LEU A 74 -5.87 2.59 -15.66
N PRO A 75 -6.24 1.29 -15.60
CA PRO A 75 -7.63 0.90 -15.82
C PRO A 75 -8.55 1.64 -14.86
N GLU A 76 -9.78 1.97 -15.29
CA GLU A 76 -10.72 2.81 -14.54
C GLU A 76 -10.90 2.39 -13.08
N ARG A 77 -10.97 1.08 -12.81
CA ARG A 77 -11.09 0.55 -11.43
C ARG A 77 -9.85 0.83 -10.59
N ALA A 78 -8.66 0.67 -11.15
CA ALA A 78 -7.42 1.02 -10.45
C ALA A 78 -7.34 2.53 -10.21
N HIS A 79 -7.72 3.35 -11.18
CA HIS A 79 -7.76 4.80 -11.01
C HIS A 79 -8.68 5.23 -9.86
N LYS A 80 -9.90 4.67 -9.79
CA LYS A 80 -10.85 4.93 -8.69
C LYS A 80 -10.27 4.51 -7.34
N ALA A 81 -9.66 3.33 -7.27
CA ALA A 81 -9.03 2.83 -6.05
C ALA A 81 -7.87 3.74 -5.59
N ILE A 82 -6.99 4.15 -6.49
CA ILE A 82 -5.90 5.09 -6.17
C ILE A 82 -6.44 6.44 -5.68
N SER A 83 -7.53 6.93 -6.28
CA SER A 83 -8.17 8.18 -5.85
C SER A 83 -8.70 8.06 -4.41
N ALA A 84 -9.39 6.97 -4.09
CA ALA A 84 -9.87 6.69 -2.73
C ALA A 84 -8.70 6.56 -1.73
N LEU A 85 -7.59 5.91 -2.13
CA LEU A 85 -6.40 5.82 -1.29
C LEU A 85 -5.76 7.19 -1.02
N ALA A 86 -5.80 8.12 -1.99
CA ALA A 86 -5.33 9.50 -1.79
C ALA A 86 -6.18 10.26 -0.76
N GLU A 87 -7.51 10.08 -0.78
CA GLU A 87 -8.40 10.63 0.24
C GLU A 87 -8.13 10.04 1.63
N ILE A 88 -7.93 8.73 1.71
CA ILE A 88 -7.58 8.06 2.98
C ILE A 88 -6.24 8.57 3.50
N ARG A 89 -5.25 8.71 2.63
CA ARG A 89 -3.94 9.27 2.98
C ARG A 89 -4.09 10.68 3.57
N ALA A 90 -4.92 11.54 2.97
CA ALA A 90 -5.17 12.88 3.49
C ALA A 90 -5.82 12.86 4.88
N MET A 91 -6.81 11.99 5.11
CA MET A 91 -7.45 11.83 6.43
C MET A 91 -6.46 11.34 7.49
N VAL A 92 -5.61 10.39 7.11
CA VAL A 92 -4.56 9.85 7.98
C VAL A 92 -3.54 10.94 8.34
N GLU A 93 -3.10 11.73 7.37
CA GLU A 93 -2.15 12.83 7.62
C GLU A 93 -2.75 13.90 8.53
N GLY A 94 -3.98 14.33 8.28
CA GLY A 94 -4.66 15.29 9.16
C GLY A 94 -4.81 14.77 10.59
N THR A 95 -5.03 13.46 10.77
CA THR A 95 -5.06 12.84 12.10
C THR A 95 -3.67 12.84 12.76
N ARG A 96 -2.61 12.53 12.00
CA ARG A 96 -1.23 12.58 12.48
C ARG A 96 -0.88 13.98 13.00
N GLU A 97 -1.13 15.00 12.19
CA GLU A 97 -0.89 16.41 12.55
C GLU A 97 -1.66 16.81 13.83
N LEU A 98 -2.93 16.40 13.93
CA LEU A 98 -3.76 16.65 15.10
C LEU A 98 -3.25 15.93 16.36
N ALA A 99 -2.83 14.68 16.22
CA ALA A 99 -2.34 13.85 17.32
C ALA A 99 -0.93 14.27 17.78
N GLU A 100 -0.13 14.90 16.93
CA GLU A 100 1.20 15.42 17.29
C GLU A 100 1.14 16.84 17.89
N ASN A 101 0.14 17.66 17.55
CA ASN A 101 0.10 19.07 17.95
C ASN A 101 -0.16 19.30 19.46
N PRO A 102 0.82 19.65 20.30
CA PRO A 102 0.64 19.75 21.76
C PRO A 102 -0.35 20.84 22.18
N ALA A 103 -0.65 21.82 21.32
CA ALA A 103 -1.62 22.88 21.59
C ALA A 103 -3.08 22.45 21.43
N LYS A 104 -3.33 21.22 20.93
CA LYS A 104 -4.67 20.64 20.76
C LYS A 104 -4.84 19.45 21.70
N PRO A 105 -5.24 19.67 22.97
CA PRO A 105 -5.56 18.57 23.86
C PRO A 105 -6.76 17.78 23.32
N ALA A 106 -6.70 16.47 23.41
CA ALA A 106 -7.77 15.56 22.97
C ALA A 106 -8.29 14.77 24.17
N ASP A 107 -9.61 14.63 24.29
CA ASP A 107 -10.20 13.74 25.30
C ASP A 107 -9.77 12.29 25.00
N PRO A 108 -9.28 11.52 26.00
CA PRO A 108 -9.01 10.10 25.82
C PRO A 108 -10.14 9.29 25.14
N LYS A 109 -11.41 9.66 25.36
CA LYS A 109 -12.56 9.04 24.68
C LYS A 109 -12.60 9.35 23.19
N GLU A 110 -12.29 10.58 22.80
CA GLU A 110 -12.21 10.99 21.38
C GLU A 110 -11.03 10.31 20.68
N VAL A 111 -9.91 10.15 21.36
CA VAL A 111 -8.76 9.37 20.87
C VAL A 111 -9.15 7.91 20.65
N ALA A 112 -9.83 7.29 21.62
CA ALA A 112 -10.31 5.91 21.49
C ALA A 112 -11.34 5.74 20.35
N ALA A 113 -12.24 6.71 20.17
CA ALA A 113 -13.19 6.71 19.06
C ALA A 113 -12.48 6.83 17.70
N THR A 114 -11.49 7.72 17.60
CA THR A 114 -10.68 7.91 16.39
C THR A 114 -9.90 6.64 16.01
N LEU A 115 -9.33 5.95 17.01
CA LEU A 115 -8.72 4.63 16.80
C LEU A 115 -9.72 3.58 16.28
N GLY A 116 -10.99 3.67 16.71
CA GLY A 116 -12.09 2.89 16.14
C GLY A 116 -12.28 3.16 14.64
N HIS A 117 -12.40 4.43 14.25
CA HIS A 117 -12.52 4.83 12.84
C HIS A 117 -11.30 4.40 12.00
N PHE A 118 -10.10 4.41 12.58
CA PHE A 118 -8.90 3.93 11.89
C PHE A 118 -8.96 2.44 11.53
N ARG A 119 -9.66 1.61 12.31
CA ARG A 119 -9.85 0.19 11.95
C ARG A 119 -10.75 0.05 10.73
N GLU A 120 -11.76 0.89 10.61
CA GLU A 120 -12.64 0.92 9.44
C GLU A 120 -11.92 1.46 8.22
N LEU A 121 -11.23 2.60 8.35
CA LEU A 121 -10.37 3.17 7.30
C LEU A 121 -9.32 2.18 6.82
N THR A 122 -8.71 1.40 7.73
CA THR A 122 -7.73 0.36 7.36
C THR A 122 -8.37 -0.71 6.49
N ARG A 123 -9.60 -1.15 6.80
CA ARG A 123 -10.31 -2.16 5.97
C ARG A 123 -10.63 -1.61 4.58
N ILE A 124 -11.04 -0.35 4.48
CA ILE A 124 -11.30 0.30 3.20
C ILE A 124 -10.00 0.41 2.40
N ALA A 125 -8.92 0.89 3.03
CA ALA A 125 -7.60 0.96 2.40
C ALA A 125 -7.13 -0.41 1.89
N GLU A 126 -7.22 -1.47 2.70
CA GLU A 126 -6.88 -2.83 2.26
C GLU A 126 -7.69 -3.30 1.04
N HIS A 127 -8.97 -2.93 0.97
CA HIS A 127 -9.82 -3.24 -0.18
C HIS A 127 -9.36 -2.51 -1.44
N GLU A 128 -9.14 -1.20 -1.35
CA GLU A 128 -8.74 -0.38 -2.50
C GLU A 128 -7.32 -0.75 -2.97
N LEU A 129 -6.39 -1.03 -2.06
CA LEU A 129 -5.05 -1.55 -2.39
C LEU A 129 -5.17 -2.85 -3.20
N HIS A 130 -6.06 -3.75 -2.77
CA HIS A 130 -6.27 -5.02 -3.47
C HIS A 130 -6.94 -4.83 -4.84
N GLU A 131 -7.95 -3.96 -4.95
CA GLU A 131 -8.58 -3.66 -6.24
C GLU A 131 -7.59 -3.02 -7.24
N ALA A 132 -6.74 -2.08 -6.79
CA ALA A 132 -5.69 -1.52 -7.62
C ALA A 132 -4.75 -2.61 -8.15
N VAL A 133 -4.26 -3.50 -7.28
CA VAL A 133 -3.38 -4.62 -7.66
C VAL A 133 -4.06 -5.55 -8.65
N LEU A 134 -5.29 -5.99 -8.38
CA LEU A 134 -6.01 -6.92 -9.26
C LEU A 134 -6.32 -6.31 -10.63
N SER A 135 -6.77 -5.06 -10.64
CA SER A 135 -7.14 -4.34 -11.86
C SER A 135 -5.92 -4.15 -12.76
N CYS A 136 -4.80 -3.66 -12.21
CA CYS A 136 -3.54 -3.52 -12.95
C CYS A 136 -3.00 -4.88 -13.44
N SER A 137 -3.04 -5.92 -12.59
CA SER A 137 -2.58 -7.26 -12.94
C SER A 137 -3.42 -7.90 -14.06
N ARG A 138 -4.73 -7.63 -14.09
CA ARG A 138 -5.62 -8.09 -15.16
C ARG A 138 -5.33 -7.37 -16.47
N ALA A 139 -5.19 -6.05 -16.44
CA ALA A 139 -4.89 -5.26 -17.64
C ALA A 139 -3.56 -5.68 -18.28
N ARG A 140 -2.52 -5.90 -17.46
CA ARG A 140 -1.24 -6.43 -17.93
C ARG A 140 -1.39 -7.78 -18.62
N ARG A 141 -2.16 -8.71 -18.03
CA ARG A 141 -2.42 -10.03 -18.64
C ARG A 141 -3.14 -9.92 -19.98
N GLN A 142 -4.13 -9.05 -20.09
CA GLN A 142 -4.87 -8.83 -21.34
C GLN A 142 -3.98 -8.24 -22.42
N LEU A 143 -3.13 -7.27 -22.10
CA LEU A 143 -2.17 -6.68 -23.04
C LEU A 143 -1.18 -7.72 -23.57
N LEU A 144 -0.61 -8.55 -22.68
CA LEU A 144 0.29 -9.64 -23.08
C LEU A 144 -0.40 -10.69 -23.97
N GLN A 145 -1.67 -11.02 -23.69
CA GLN A 145 -2.47 -11.91 -24.52
C GLN A 145 -2.71 -11.32 -25.91
N ALA A 146 -3.06 -10.03 -26.02
CA ALA A 146 -3.26 -9.36 -27.30
C ALA A 146 -1.99 -9.36 -28.16
N MET A 147 -0.84 -9.04 -27.57
CA MET A 147 0.46 -9.09 -28.27
C MET A 147 0.82 -10.50 -28.76
N SER A 148 0.42 -11.55 -28.06
CA SER A 148 0.68 -12.93 -28.48
C SER A 148 -0.19 -13.38 -29.68
N ILE A 149 -1.34 -12.73 -29.87
CA ILE A 149 -2.24 -12.96 -31.01
C ILE A 149 -1.70 -12.23 -32.25
N GLU A 150 -1.12 -11.04 -32.09
CA GLU A 150 -0.42 -10.29 -33.13
C GLU A 150 1.02 -10.79 -33.32
N ARG A 151 1.19 -12.06 -33.71
CA ARG A 151 2.53 -12.66 -33.93
C ARG A 151 3.43 -11.72 -34.76
N PRO A 152 4.66 -11.43 -34.32
CA PRO A 152 5.61 -10.67 -35.12
C PRO A 152 5.89 -11.44 -36.41
N VAL A 153 5.63 -10.80 -37.55
CA VAL A 153 6.03 -11.34 -38.85
C VAL A 153 7.51 -10.99 -39.04
N PRO A 154 8.41 -11.97 -39.22
CA PRO A 154 9.81 -11.68 -39.44
C PRO A 154 9.99 -10.86 -40.72
N HIS A 155 10.89 -9.88 -40.67
CA HIS A 155 11.36 -9.13 -41.84
C HIS A 155 12.43 -9.94 -42.58
#